data_AF-A0A9D8D7U1-F1
#
_entry.id   AF-A0A9D8D7U1-F1
#
_cell.length_a   1.000
_cell.length_b   1.000
_cell.length_c   1.000
_cell.angle_alpha   90.00
_cell.angle_beta   90.00
_cell.angle_gamma   90.00
#
_symmetry.space_group_name_H-M   'P 1'
#
loop_
_entity.id
_entity.type
_entity.pdbx_description
1 polymer ?
#
loop_
_entity_poly.entity_id
_entity_poly.type
_entity_poly.pdbx_seq_one_letter_code
_entity_poly.pdbx_strand_id
1 'polypeptide(L)'
;MAITITPRHPALGAAIGGVDMRRPVDAETVRRIHDAWMKHLVLVFPDQPVSDAEHVAFTRYFGEPEVFHQTSLSLRSDRVKEIFLVSNVDERNRLLPPSEPGQKQLSSSRQWHTDSSYRPMPSIGSLLHGIEI
;
A
#
# COMPACT_ATOMS: atom_id res chain seq x y z
N MET A 1 -4.11 20.28 -9.28
CA MET A 1 -5.59 20.07 -9.31
C MET A 1 -6.18 20.36 -7.92
N ALA A 2 -7.50 20.56 -7.80
CA ALA A 2 -8.13 20.73 -6.48
C ALA A 2 -8.55 19.38 -5.88
N ILE A 3 -7.76 18.81 -4.97
CA ILE A 3 -8.16 17.64 -4.19
C ILE A 3 -9.05 18.04 -3.01
N THR A 4 -9.92 17.14 -2.57
CA THR A 4 -10.68 17.23 -1.32
C THR A 4 -10.02 16.40 -0.23
N ILE A 5 -10.07 16.88 1.01
CA ILE A 5 -9.55 16.20 2.19
C ILE A 5 -10.67 16.18 3.23
N THR A 6 -11.22 15.01 3.51
CA THR A 6 -12.34 14.83 4.44
C THR A 6 -11.88 14.01 5.64
N PRO A 7 -11.64 14.63 6.81
CA PRO A 7 -11.28 13.90 8.04
C PRO A 7 -12.31 12.83 8.38
N ARG A 8 -11.85 11.66 8.83
CA ARG A 8 -12.73 10.52 9.17
C ARG A 8 -12.86 10.27 10.66
N HIS A 9 -11.85 10.63 11.44
CA HIS A 9 -11.89 10.50 12.89
C HIS A 9 -11.04 11.60 13.55
N PRO A 10 -11.37 12.07 14.78
CA PRO A 10 -10.61 13.12 15.45
C PRO A 10 -9.14 12.77 15.69
N ALA A 11 -8.82 11.48 15.88
CA ALA A 11 -7.46 11.03 16.17
C ALA A 11 -6.60 10.83 14.91
N LEU A 12 -7.16 10.30 13.81
CA LEU A 12 -6.44 9.98 12.58
C LEU A 12 -7.43 9.72 11.42
N GLY A 13 -6.92 9.62 10.20
CA GLY A 13 -7.71 9.23 9.04
C GLY A 13 -8.30 10.41 8.27
N ALA A 14 -8.07 10.44 6.96
CA ALA A 14 -8.81 11.29 6.03
C ALA A 14 -9.08 10.57 4.71
N ALA A 15 -10.23 10.85 4.08
CA ALA A 15 -10.47 10.45 2.70
C ALA A 15 -10.01 11.54 1.74
N ILE A 16 -9.32 11.15 0.68
CA ILE A 16 -8.86 12.02 -0.40
C ILE A 16 -9.74 11.79 -1.63
N GLY A 17 -10.27 12.88 -2.18
CA GLY A 17 -11.01 12.87 -3.45
C GLY A 17 -10.39 13.81 -4.48
N GLY A 18 -10.80 13.65 -5.74
CA GLY A 18 -10.31 14.48 -6.85
C GLY A 18 -8.91 14.11 -7.35
N VAL A 19 -8.44 12.90 -7.03
CA VAL A 19 -7.20 12.31 -7.56
C VAL A 19 -7.53 11.02 -8.31
N ASP A 20 -6.89 10.84 -9.46
CA ASP A 20 -6.93 9.61 -10.26
C ASP A 20 -5.51 9.05 -10.32
N MET A 21 -5.24 7.98 -9.57
CA MET A 21 -3.91 7.38 -9.46
C MET A 21 -3.40 6.75 -10.78
N ARG A 22 -4.27 6.59 -11.78
CA ARG A 22 -3.91 6.08 -13.11
C ARG A 22 -3.25 7.14 -13.99
N ARG A 23 -3.21 8.40 -13.54
CA ARG A 23 -2.69 9.54 -14.31
C ARG A 23 -1.51 10.20 -13.59
N PRO A 24 -0.62 10.88 -14.32
CA PRO A 24 0.38 11.74 -13.71
C PRO A 24 -0.28 12.76 -12.77
N VAL A 25 0.30 12.93 -11.58
CA VAL A 25 -0.20 13.86 -10.55
C VAL A 25 0.77 15.02 -10.46
N ASP A 26 0.25 16.25 -10.54
CA ASP A 26 1.09 17.45 -10.45
C ASP A 26 1.74 17.60 -9.06
N ALA A 27 2.92 18.24 -9.01
CA ALA A 27 3.73 18.35 -7.81
C ALA A 27 3.00 19.06 -6.65
N GLU A 28 2.14 20.03 -6.95
CA GLU A 28 1.33 20.70 -5.94
C GLU A 28 0.34 19.73 -5.29
N THR A 29 -0.31 18.91 -6.11
CA THR A 29 -1.25 17.88 -5.63
C THR A 29 -0.54 16.82 -4.81
N VAL A 30 0.63 16.33 -5.25
CA VAL A 30 1.47 15.40 -4.47
C VAL A 30 1.82 15.99 -3.10
N ARG A 31 2.29 17.24 -3.06
CA ARG A 31 2.61 17.94 -1.80
C ARG A 31 1.39 18.02 -0.89
N ARG A 32 0.21 18.36 -1.41
CA ARG A 32 -1.03 18.41 -0.62
C ARG A 32 -1.43 17.04 -0.06
N ILE A 33 -1.23 15.97 -0.82
CA ILE A 33 -1.47 14.60 -0.34
C ILE A 33 -0.47 14.25 0.77
N HIS A 34 0.81 14.56 0.58
CA HIS A 34 1.85 14.34 1.58
C HIS A 34 1.54 15.09 2.89
N ASP A 35 1.19 16.38 2.83
CA ASP A 35 0.85 17.18 4.00
C ASP A 35 -0.40 16.64 4.71
N ALA A 36 -1.39 16.18 3.95
CA ALA A 36 -2.55 15.50 4.50
C ALA A 36 -2.17 14.19 5.18
N TRP A 37 -1.24 13.41 4.61
CA TRP A 37 -0.76 12.18 5.20
C TRP A 37 -0.02 12.43 6.51
N MET A 38 0.88 13.41 6.56
CA MET A 38 1.59 13.77 7.80
C MET A 38 0.64 14.27 8.89
N LYS A 39 -0.44 14.95 8.52
CA LYS A 39 -1.46 15.44 9.47
C LYS A 39 -2.41 14.36 9.97
N HIS A 40 -2.84 13.47 9.08
CA HIS A 40 -3.92 12.51 9.34
C HIS A 40 -3.43 11.08 9.58
N LEU A 41 -2.14 10.79 9.39
CA LEU A 41 -1.45 9.51 9.58
C LEU A 41 -1.89 8.38 8.62
N VAL A 42 -3.18 8.29 8.32
CA VAL A 42 -3.77 7.32 7.39
C VAL A 42 -4.64 8.06 6.39
N LEU A 43 -4.45 7.77 5.11
CA LEU A 43 -5.29 8.28 4.02
C LEU A 43 -6.05 7.14 3.36
N VAL A 44 -7.28 7.42 2.93
CA VAL A 44 -8.11 6.51 2.14
C VAL A 44 -8.41 7.17 0.81
N PHE A 45 -8.23 6.43 -0.28
CA PHE A 45 -8.51 6.87 -1.64
C PHE A 45 -9.61 5.97 -2.21
N PRO A 46 -10.88 6.41 -2.20
CA PRO A 46 -11.99 5.62 -2.74
C PRO A 46 -11.87 5.45 -4.25
N ASP A 47 -12.42 4.34 -4.76
CA ASP A 47 -12.69 4.10 -6.18
C ASP A 47 -11.47 4.27 -7.10
N GLN A 48 -10.34 3.66 -6.72
CA GLN A 48 -9.10 3.66 -7.50
C GLN A 48 -8.88 2.30 -8.20
N PRO A 49 -9.41 2.07 -9.41
CA PRO A 49 -9.20 0.83 -10.15
C PRO A 49 -7.81 0.85 -10.83
N VAL A 50 -6.76 0.78 -10.02
CA VAL A 50 -5.37 0.83 -10.49
C VAL A 50 -4.82 -0.56 -10.79
N SER A 51 -4.00 -0.66 -11.83
CA SER A 51 -3.10 -1.79 -12.03
C SER A 51 -1.93 -1.75 -11.04
N ASP A 52 -1.21 -2.87 -10.88
CA ASP A 52 0.02 -2.94 -10.07
C ASP A 52 1.06 -1.90 -10.50
N ALA A 53 1.21 -1.68 -11.81
CA ALA A 53 2.16 -0.69 -12.34
C ALA A 53 1.77 0.75 -11.97
N GLU A 54 0.47 1.08 -12.06
CA GLU A 54 -0.05 2.39 -11.66
C GLU A 54 0.04 2.58 -10.14
N HIS A 55 -0.22 1.53 -9.36
CA HIS A 55 -0.08 1.53 -7.90
C HIS A 55 1.37 1.83 -7.47
N VAL A 56 2.35 1.18 -8.12
CA VAL A 56 3.78 1.46 -7.90
C VAL A 56 4.16 2.86 -8.37
N ALA A 57 3.69 3.28 -9.54
CA ALA A 57 3.96 4.63 -10.07
C ALA A 57 3.45 5.72 -9.12
N PHE A 58 2.27 5.53 -8.52
CA PHE A 58 1.73 6.46 -7.53
C PHE A 58 2.54 6.44 -6.21
N THR A 59 2.96 5.26 -5.75
CA THR A 59 3.82 5.12 -4.56
C THR A 59 5.12 5.91 -4.71
N ARG A 60 5.70 5.95 -5.91
CA ARG A 60 6.96 6.65 -6.21
C ARG A 60 6.92 8.16 -5.99
N TYR A 61 5.74 8.78 -5.91
CA TYR A 61 5.64 10.19 -5.51
C TYR A 61 6.04 10.45 -4.05
N PHE A 62 6.04 9.40 -3.20
CA PHE A 62 6.28 9.51 -1.75
C PHE A 62 7.59 8.84 -1.31
N GLY A 63 8.33 8.22 -2.23
CA GLY A 63 9.62 7.58 -1.96
C GLY A 63 9.88 6.38 -2.86
N GLU A 64 11.05 5.77 -2.71
CA GLU A 64 11.38 4.53 -3.41
C GLU A 64 10.67 3.33 -2.76
N PRO A 65 9.86 2.54 -3.50
CA PRO A 65 9.21 1.36 -2.96
C PRO A 65 10.22 0.30 -2.49
N GLU A 66 9.98 -0.25 -1.30
CA GLU A 66 10.74 -1.39 -0.79
C GLU A 66 10.43 -2.65 -1.62
N VAL A 67 11.46 -3.38 -2.06
CA VAL A 67 11.29 -4.69 -2.68
C VAL A 67 11.45 -5.78 -1.63
N PHE A 68 10.39 -6.57 -1.40
CA PHE A 68 10.43 -7.66 -0.44
C PHE A 68 11.50 -8.71 -0.81
N HIS A 69 12.45 -8.93 0.09
CA HIS A 69 13.65 -9.72 -0.18
C HIS A 69 13.44 -11.24 -0.12
N GLN A 70 12.42 -11.73 0.59
CA GLN A 70 12.17 -13.16 0.75
C GLN A 70 11.26 -13.70 -0.36
N THR A 71 11.87 -14.14 -1.47
CA THR A 71 11.15 -14.73 -2.59
C THR A 71 10.58 -16.12 -2.29
N SER A 72 11.16 -16.85 -1.34
CA SER A 72 10.74 -18.21 -0.98
C SER A 72 9.38 -18.28 -0.27
N LEU A 73 8.80 -17.14 0.11
CA LEU A 73 7.50 -17.09 0.80
C LEU A 73 6.32 -16.89 -0.16
N SER A 74 6.57 -16.69 -1.46
CA SER A 74 5.53 -16.37 -2.44
C SER A 74 4.68 -15.14 -2.06
N LEU A 75 5.26 -14.21 -1.29
CA LEU A 75 4.64 -12.95 -0.86
C LEU A 75 5.04 -11.76 -1.73
N ARG A 76 5.71 -12.00 -2.85
CA ARG A 76 6.09 -10.97 -3.82
C ARG A 76 5.50 -11.36 -5.15
N SER A 77 4.93 -10.40 -5.88
CA SER A 77 4.46 -10.67 -7.23
C SER A 77 5.61 -11.09 -8.15
N ASP A 78 5.35 -12.02 -9.05
CA ASP A 78 6.29 -12.40 -10.11
C ASP A 78 6.29 -11.38 -11.26
N ARG A 79 5.26 -10.52 -11.34
CA ARG A 79 5.04 -9.55 -12.42
C ARG A 79 5.61 -8.17 -12.10
N VAL A 80 5.34 -7.68 -10.88
CA VAL A 80 5.78 -6.35 -10.41
C VAL A 80 6.47 -6.52 -9.06
N LYS A 81 7.80 -6.42 -9.04
CA LYS A 81 8.62 -6.85 -7.89
C LYS A 81 8.41 -6.01 -6.64
N GLU A 82 7.97 -4.77 -6.79
CA GLU A 82 7.61 -3.85 -5.72
C GLU A 82 6.28 -4.22 -5.03
N ILE A 83 5.46 -5.08 -5.64
CA ILE A 83 4.20 -5.52 -5.03
C ILE A 83 4.45 -6.65 -4.04
N PHE A 84 4.16 -6.34 -2.77
CA PHE A 84 4.03 -7.32 -1.70
C PHE A 84 2.59 -7.85 -1.62
N LEU A 85 2.43 -9.16 -1.71
CA LEU A 85 1.13 -9.84 -1.74
C LEU A 85 0.66 -10.13 -0.30
N VAL A 86 -0.19 -9.24 0.23
CA VAL A 86 -0.97 -9.50 1.45
C VAL A 86 -2.26 -10.23 1.06
N SER A 87 -2.12 -11.49 0.66
CA SER A 87 -3.20 -12.28 0.03
C SER A 87 -3.38 -13.63 0.71
N ASN A 88 -4.62 -14.15 0.69
CA ASN A 88 -4.94 -15.53 1.04
C ASN A 88 -4.95 -16.47 -0.18
N VAL A 89 -4.81 -15.95 -1.39
CA VAL A 89 -4.68 -16.72 -2.64
C VAL A 89 -3.30 -16.51 -3.28
N ASP A 90 -2.85 -17.50 -4.07
CA ASP A 90 -1.68 -17.33 -4.94
C ASP A 90 -2.01 -16.55 -6.23
N GLU A 91 -0.99 -16.28 -7.07
CA GLU A 91 -1.15 -15.58 -8.36
C GLU A 91 -1.99 -16.37 -9.41
N ARG A 92 -2.45 -17.59 -9.08
CA ARG A 92 -3.40 -18.39 -9.87
C ARG A 92 -4.78 -18.47 -9.21
N ASN A 93 -5.06 -17.60 -8.25
CA ASN A 93 -6.32 -17.47 -7.51
C ASN A 93 -6.68 -18.72 -6.69
N ARG A 94 -5.69 -19.54 -6.34
CA ARG A 94 -5.91 -20.70 -5.49
C ARG A 94 -5.70 -20.31 -4.03
N LEU A 95 -6.70 -20.61 -3.21
CA LEU A 95 -6.64 -20.43 -1.75
C LEU A 95 -5.44 -21.19 -1.15
N LEU A 96 -4.61 -20.46 -0.41
CA LEU A 96 -3.43 -20.99 0.26
C LEU A 96 -3.79 -21.55 1.63
N PRO A 97 -3.38 -22.79 1.98
CA PRO A 97 -3.66 -23.32 3.30
C PRO A 97 -2.86 -22.56 4.37
N PRO A 98 -3.38 -22.43 5.61
CA PRO A 98 -2.67 -21.74 6.70
C PRO A 98 -1.29 -22.34 7.05
N SER A 99 -1.02 -23.57 6.62
CA SER A 99 0.27 -24.23 6.80
C SER A 99 1.37 -23.68 5.91
N GLU A 100 1.04 -22.99 4.82
CA GLU A 100 2.01 -22.40 3.89
C GLU A 100 2.93 -21.40 4.61
N PRO A 101 4.25 -21.42 4.34
CA PRO A 101 5.20 -20.50 4.97
C PRO A 101 4.80 -19.03 4.84
N GLY A 102 4.34 -18.61 3.65
CA GLY A 102 3.87 -17.25 3.41
C GLY A 102 2.65 -16.89 4.25
N GLN A 103 1.68 -17.80 4.39
CA GLN A 103 0.50 -17.58 5.22
C GLN A 103 0.83 -17.50 6.71
N LYS A 104 1.79 -18.32 7.18
CA LYS A 104 2.31 -18.22 8.56
C LYS A 104 2.97 -16.87 8.79
N GLN A 105 3.77 -16.38 7.84
CA GLN A 105 4.37 -15.04 7.94
C GLN A 105 3.29 -13.96 7.97
N LEU A 106 2.33 -13.97 7.04
CA LEU A 106 1.23 -13.00 7.03
C LEU A 106 0.39 -13.04 8.30
N SER A 107 0.27 -14.18 8.97
CA SER A 107 -0.48 -14.27 10.23
C SER A 107 0.06 -13.38 11.35
N SER A 108 1.33 -12.96 11.29
CA SER A 108 1.90 -12.00 12.26
C SER A 108 1.29 -10.60 12.15
N SER A 109 0.74 -10.23 10.97
CA SER A 109 0.11 -8.92 10.76
C SER A 109 -1.20 -8.73 11.53
N ARG A 110 -1.71 -9.80 12.16
CA ARG A 110 -2.87 -9.74 13.07
C ARG A 110 -2.57 -9.01 14.39
N GLN A 111 -1.31 -8.87 14.75
CA GLN A 111 -0.88 -8.12 15.93
C GLN A 111 -0.64 -6.65 15.56
N TRP A 112 -0.74 -5.74 16.54
CA TRP A 112 -0.32 -4.35 16.33
C TRP A 112 1.17 -4.29 16.00
N HIS A 113 1.51 -3.66 14.87
CA HIS A 113 2.88 -3.53 14.39
C HIS A 113 3.01 -2.29 13.50
N THR A 114 4.26 -1.96 13.17
CA THR A 114 4.64 -1.02 12.12
C THR A 114 5.59 -1.75 11.17
N ASP A 115 5.32 -1.64 9.87
CA ASP A 115 6.03 -2.36 8.83
C ASP A 115 7.53 -2.04 8.82
N SER A 116 8.34 -3.07 8.58
CA SER A 116 9.80 -2.95 8.46
C SER A 116 10.51 -2.29 9.65
N SER A 117 9.88 -2.18 10.81
CA SER A 117 10.47 -1.59 12.05
C SER A 117 11.69 -2.34 12.60
N TYR A 118 11.93 -3.56 12.15
CA TYR A 118 13.13 -4.33 12.45
C TYR A 118 14.36 -3.91 11.63
N ARG A 119 14.20 -3.05 10.61
CA ARG A 119 15.31 -2.57 9.78
C ARG A 119 15.99 -1.33 10.39
N PRO A 120 17.29 -1.11 10.10
CA PRO A 120 17.97 0.14 10.48
C PRO A 120 17.34 1.39 9.87
N MET A 121 16.81 1.26 8.65
CA MET A 121 16.00 2.27 7.97
C MET A 121 14.61 1.68 7.75
N PRO A 122 13.63 1.95 8.62
CA PRO A 122 12.27 1.44 8.49
C PRO A 122 11.51 2.16 7.37
N SER A 123 10.42 1.56 6.91
CA SER A 123 9.54 2.16 5.91
C SER A 123 8.79 3.36 6.50
N ILE A 124 8.72 4.47 5.76
CA ILE A 124 7.97 5.67 6.17
C ILE A 124 6.46 5.45 6.10
N GLY A 125 6.00 4.50 5.27
CA GLY A 125 4.61 4.15 5.12
C GLY A 125 4.40 2.96 4.18
N SER A 126 3.15 2.53 4.10
CA SER A 126 2.68 1.47 3.22
C SER A 126 1.46 1.95 2.45
N LEU A 127 1.36 1.59 1.17
CA LEU A 127 0.18 1.83 0.34
C LEU A 127 -0.46 0.48 0.01
N LEU A 128 -1.69 0.28 0.49
CA LEU A 128 -2.45 -0.95 0.30
C LEU A 128 -3.58 -0.71 -0.70
N HIS A 129 -3.63 -1.51 -1.75
CA HIS A 129 -4.73 -1.55 -2.69
C HIS A 129 -5.59 -2.79 -2.42
N GLY A 130 -6.84 -2.57 -2.00
CA GLY A 130 -7.79 -3.65 -1.72
C GLY A 130 -8.45 -4.17 -2.99
N ILE A 131 -8.26 -5.45 -3.28
CA ILE A 131 -8.85 -6.15 -4.43
C ILE A 131 -9.46 -7.49 -3.98
N GLU A 132 -10.48 -7.93 -4.68
CA GLU A 132 -11.05 -9.28 -4.59
C GLU A 132 -10.73 -10.01 -5.89
N ILE A 133 -10.28 -11.26 -5.79
CA ILE A 133 -9.73 -12.05 -6.90
C ILE A 133 -10.39 -13.42 -6.95
#